data_AF-A0A9E0LDX5-F1
#
_entry.id   AF-A0A9E0LDX5-F1
#
_cell.length_a   1.000
_cell.length_b   1.000
_cell.length_c   1.000
_cell.angle_alpha   90.00
_cell.angle_beta   90.00
_cell.angle_gamma   90.00
#
_symmetry.space_group_name_H-M   'P 1'
#
loop_
_entity.id
_entity.type
_entity.pdbx_description
1 polymer ?
#
loop_
_entity_poly.entity_id
_entity_poly.type
_entity_poly.pdbx_seq_one_letter_code
_entity_poly.pdbx_strand_id
1 'polypeptide(L)' 'MDSSSPFDRIAERVERLLVRQEQFERTITLLTDQVATLTQERDSLRSRLQAARARVDALIERLPSPPAQ' A
#
# COMPACT_ATOMS: atom_id res chain seq x y z
N MET A 1 6.93 -13.23 -47.55
CA MET A 1 5.58 -13.68 -47.13
C MET A 1 5.81 -14.72 -46.07
N ASP A 2 5.56 -14.37 -44.81
CA ASP A 2 5.91 -15.19 -43.65
C ASP A 2 5.10 -16.49 -43.64
N SER A 3 5.73 -17.58 -44.07
CA SER A 3 5.23 -18.94 -43.89
C SER A 3 5.74 -19.51 -42.57
N SER A 4 5.47 -18.80 -41.48
CA SER A 4 5.66 -19.31 -40.12
C SER A 4 4.49 -20.25 -39.81
N SER A 5 4.80 -21.49 -39.42
CA SER A 5 3.79 -22.52 -39.16
C SER A 5 2.81 -22.04 -38.09
N PRO A 6 1.54 -22.49 -38.09
CA PRO A 6 0.63 -22.22 -36.97
C PRO A 6 1.24 -22.51 -35.59
N PHE A 7 2.10 -23.53 -35.49
CA PHE A 7 2.83 -23.86 -34.27
C PHE A 7 3.87 -22.80 -33.87
N ASP A 8 4.63 -22.28 -34.83
CA ASP A 8 5.64 -21.24 -34.58
C ASP A 8 4.97 -19.95 -34.07
N ARG A 9 3.83 -19.57 -34.66
CA ARG A 9 3.03 -18.41 -34.21
C ARG A 9 2.50 -18.57 -32.79
N ILE A 10 2.15 -19.79 -32.39
CA ILE A 10 1.73 -20.12 -31.03
C ILE A 10 2.93 -20.04 -30.09
N ALA A 11 4.07 -20.62 -30.46
CA ALA A 11 5.31 -20.57 -29.67
C ALA A 11 5.72 -19.13 -29.35
N GLU A 12 5.78 -18.26 -30.37
CA GLU A 12 6.08 -16.84 -30.17
C GLU A 12 5.07 -16.14 -29.24
N ARG A 13 3.78 -16.50 -29.33
CA ARG A 13 2.75 -15.92 -28.47
C ARG A 13 2.92 -16.39 -27.03
N VAL A 14 3.27 -17.66 -26.81
CA VAL A 14 3.56 -18.20 -25.48
C VAL A 14 4.78 -17.51 -24.88
N GLU A 15 5.87 -17.35 -25.64
CA GLU A 15 7.06 -16.63 -25.18
C GLU A 15 6.73 -15.20 -24.75
N ARG A 16 5.97 -14.45 -25.56
CA ARG A 16 5.51 -13.09 -25.20
C ARG A 16 4.63 -13.09 -23.94
N LEU A 17 3.78 -14.11 -23.76
CA LEU A 17 2.94 -14.22 -22.57
C LEU A 17 3.75 -14.55 -21.32
N LEU A 18 4.78 -15.39 -21.42
CA LEU A 18 5.68 -15.72 -20.31
C LEU A 18 6.46 -14.49 -19.84
N VAL A 19 7.01 -13.71 -20.78
CA VAL A 19 7.69 -12.44 -20.44
C VAL A 19 6.72 -11.47 -19.77
N ARG A 20 5.49 -11.36 -20.28
CA ARG A 20 4.47 -10.49 -19.69
C ARG A 20 4.03 -10.96 -18.30
N GLN A 21 3.94 -12.28 -18.08
CA GLN A 21 3.63 -12.85 -16.78
C GLN A 21 4.69 -12.47 -15.75
N GLU A 22 5.97 -12.65 -16.09
CA GLU A 22 7.08 -12.28 -15.20
C GLU A 22 7.06 -10.78 -14.87
N GLN A 23 6.76 -9.92 -15.84
CA GLN A 23 6.60 -8.48 -15.62
C GLN A 23 5.45 -8.18 -14.65
N PHE A 24 4.32 -8.88 -14.76
CA PHE A 24 3.20 -8.71 -13.86
C PHE A 24 3.51 -9.20 -12.45
N GLU A 25 4.18 -10.34 -12.30
CA GLU A 25 4.62 -10.85 -11.00
C GLU A 25 5.52 -9.84 -10.29
N ARG A 26 6.51 -9.28 -10.99
CA ARG A 26 7.38 -8.21 -10.46
C ARG A 26 6.57 -6.98 -10.04
N THR A 27 5.60 -6.57 -10.86
CA THR A 27 4.74 -5.40 -10.56
C THR A 27 3.87 -5.64 -9.33
N ILE A 28 3.30 -6.84 -9.21
CA ILE A 28 2.50 -7.24 -8.05
C ILE A 28 3.36 -7.19 -6.78
N THR A 29 4.58 -7.75 -6.80
CA THR A 29 5.50 -7.68 -5.65
C THR A 29 5.75 -6.24 -5.21
N LEU A 30 6.10 -5.35 -6.15
CA LEU A 30 6.36 -3.94 -5.85
C LEU A 30 5.14 -3.22 -5.27
N LEU A 31 3.95 -3.48 -5.80
CA LEU A 31 2.70 -2.92 -5.28
C LEU A 31 2.36 -3.45 -3.88
N THR A 32 2.57 -4.74 -3.64
CA THR A 32 2.36 -5.35 -2.32
C THR A 32 3.29 -4.73 -1.28
N ASP A 33 4.57 -4.54 -1.60
CA ASP A 33 5.55 -3.92 -0.71
C ASP A 33 5.19 -2.45 -0.42
N GLN A 34 4.70 -1.72 -1.43
CA GLN A 34 4.24 -0.35 -1.25
C GLN A 34 3.01 -0.27 -0.33
N VAL A 35 2.03 -1.17 -0.50
CA VAL A 35 0.85 -1.23 0.37
C VAL A 35 1.25 -1.57 1.81
N ALA A 36 2.22 -2.46 2.01
CA ALA A 36 2.74 -2.80 3.33
C ALA A 36 3.41 -1.59 3.99
N THR A 37 4.24 -0.85 3.25
CA THR A 37 4.92 0.36 3.72
C THR A 37 3.91 1.43 4.14
N LEU A 38 2.95 1.76 3.26
CA LEU A 38 1.91 2.75 3.54
C LEU A 38 1.00 2.34 4.71
N THR A 39 0.78 1.04 4.89
CA THR A 39 0.06 0.50 6.05
C THR A 39 0.80 0.79 7.35
N GLN A 40 2.10 0.53 7.40
CA GLN A 40 2.92 0.82 8.58
C GLN A 40 2.98 2.32 8.89
N GLU A 41 3.13 3.17 7.87
CA GLU A 41 3.11 4.63 8.03
C GLU A 41 1.78 5.12 8.59
N ARG A 42 0.65 4.65 8.03
CA ARG A 42 -0.69 4.96 8.53
C ARG A 42 -0.83 4.58 10.00
N ASP A 43 -0.38 3.39 10.38
CA ASP A 43 -0.56 2.87 11.73
C ASP A 43 0.32 3.65 12.74
N SER A 44 1.53 4.05 12.32
CA SER A 44 2.38 4.98 13.08
C SER A 44 1.71 6.35 13.29
N LEU A 45 1.12 6.93 12.23
CA LEU A 45 0.39 8.19 12.33
C LEU A 45 -0.84 8.08 13.23
N ARG A 46 -1.58 6.97 13.17
CA ARG A 46 -2.72 6.71 14.06
C ARG A 46 -2.29 6.65 15.52
N SER A 47 -1.21 5.92 15.82
CA SER A 47 -0.66 5.86 17.18
C SER A 47 -0.27 7.25 17.70
N ARG A 48 0.42 8.06 16.87
CA ARG A 48 0.78 9.44 17.21
C ARG A 48 -0.44 10.33 17.46
N LEU A 49 -1.48 10.20 16.64
CA LEU A 49 -2.73 10.93 16.81
C LEU A 49 -3.43 10.56 18.12
N GLN A 50 -3.52 9.27 18.44
CA GLN A 50 -4.11 8.81 19.70
C GLN A 50 -3.35 9.36 20.90
N ALA A 51 -2.02 9.30 20.88
CA ALA A 51 -1.19 9.86 21.94
C ALA A 51 -1.38 11.38 22.08
N ALA A 52 -1.49 12.11 20.97
CA ALA A 52 -1.76 13.55 21.00
C ALA A 52 -3.15 13.86 21.59
N ARG A 53 -4.19 13.11 21.22
CA ARG A 53 -5.55 13.25 21.78
C ARG A 53 -5.55 13.01 23.29
N ALA A 54 -4.97 11.90 23.75
CA ALA A 54 -4.87 11.60 25.18
C ALA A 54 -4.16 12.71 25.97
N ARG A 55 -3.12 13.33 25.40
CA ARG A 55 -2.45 14.48 26.02
C ARG A 55 -3.36 15.70 26.11
N VAL A 56 -4.16 15.97 25.07
CA VAL A 56 -5.14 17.08 25.09
C VAL A 56 -6.21 16.82 26.14
N ASP A 57 -6.77 15.61 26.20
CA ASP A 57 -7.79 15.24 27.18
C ASP A 57 -7.26 15.42 28.62
N ALA A 58 -6.04 14.96 28.89
CA ALA A 58 -5.39 15.14 30.19
C ALA A 58 -5.11 16.62 30.54
N LEU A 59 -4.91 17.49 29.54
CA LEU A 59 -4.79 18.93 29.77
C LEU A 59 -6.14 19.57 30.09
N ILE A 60 -7.21 19.13 29.41
CA ILE A 60 -8.58 19.60 29.64
C ILE A 60 -9.04 19.25 31.06
N GLU A 61 -8.77 18.03 31.53
CA GLU A 61 -9.10 17.59 32.90
C GLU A 61 -8.43 18.44 33.99
N ARG A 62 -7.29 19.05 33.66
CA ARG A 62 -6.52 19.90 34.58
C ARG A 62 -6.92 21.37 34.54
N LEU A 63 -7.87 21.75 33.68
CA LEU A 63 -8.36 23.12 33.63
C LEU A 63 -9.17 23.42 34.90
N PRO A 64 -8.93 24.56 35.58
CA PRO A 64 -9.69 24.94 36.76
C PRO A 64 -11.15 25.21 36.38
N SER A 65 -12.09 24.72 37.20
CA SER A 65 -13.51 25.04 37.04
C SER A 65 -13.72 26.56 37.11
N PRO A 66 -14.59 27.14 36.25
CA PRO A 66 -14.94 28.54 36.37
C PRO A 66 -15.56 28.80 37.76
N PRO A 67 -15.24 29.93 38.41
CA PRO A 67 -15.76 30.23 39.74
C PRO A 67 -17.29 30.23 39.69
N ALA A 68 -17.90 29.37 40.52
CA ALA A 68 -19.34 29.35 40.72
C ALA A 68 -19.77 30.72 41.27
N GLN A 69 -20.61 31.42 40.52
CA GLN A 69 -21.40 32.56 41.02
C GLN A 69 -22.72 32.03 41.56
#